data_AF-X0ZZ39-F1
#
_entry.id   AF-X0ZZ39-F1
#
_cell.length_a   1.000
_cell.length_b   1.000
_cell.length_c   1.000
_cell.angle_alpha   90.00
_cell.angle_beta   90.00
_cell.angle_gamma   90.00
#
_symmetry.space_group_name_H-M   'P 1'
#
loop_
_entity.id
_entity.type
_entity.pdbx_description
1 polymer ?
#
loop_
_entity_poly.entity_id
_entity_poly.type
_entity_poly.pdbx_seq_one_letter_code
_entity_poly.pdbx_strand_id
1 'polypeptide(L)' 'MQWSELSGPKVEKFAQTTDVAILPLGCIEMHGPHLPTGTDGIHAGAIATRQLK' A
#
# COMPACT_ATOMS: atom_id res chain seq x y z
N MET A 1 -5.34 -2.72 -7.25
CA MET A 1 -6.59 -2.35 -6.54
C MET A 1 -6.23 -1.89 -5.14
N GLN A 2 -6.76 -0.75 -4.67
CA GLN A 2 -6.49 -0.24 -3.33
C GLN A 2 -7.78 -0.26 -2.50
N TRP A 3 -7.81 -1.05 -1.42
CA TRP A 3 -9.02 -1.21 -0.61
C TRP A 3 -9.47 0.10 0.05
N SER A 4 -8.54 0.99 0.36
CA SER A 4 -8.81 2.34 0.89
C SER A 4 -9.64 3.22 -0.05
N GLU A 5 -9.72 2.87 -1.34
CA GLU A 5 -10.48 3.59 -2.37
C GLU A 5 -11.82 2.89 -2.68
N LEU A 6 -12.17 1.81 -1.96
CA LEU A 6 -13.39 1.02 -2.15
C LEU A 6 -14.39 1.22 -1.02
N SER A 7 -15.68 1.02 -1.33
CA SER A 7 -16.71 0.89 -0.30
C SER A 7 -16.66 -0.51 0.33
N GLY A 8 -17.16 -0.64 1.57
CA GLY A 8 -17.22 -1.92 2.30
C GLY A 8 -17.78 -3.09 1.47
N PRO A 9 -18.95 -2.96 0.81
CA PRO A 9 -19.49 -4.03 -0.03
C PRO A 9 -18.61 -4.41 -1.23
N LYS A 10 -17.83 -3.45 -1.78
CA LYS A 10 -16.88 -3.77 -2.85
C LYS A 10 -15.69 -4.55 -2.30
N VAL A 11 -15.17 -4.18 -1.14
CA VAL A 11 -14.11 -4.93 -0.45
C VAL A 11 -14.55 -6.37 -0.18
N GLU A 12 -15.74 -6.56 0.40
CA GLU A 12 -16.30 -7.88 0.68
C GLU A 12 -16.37 -8.74 -0.59
N LYS A 13 -16.89 -8.18 -1.69
CA LYS A 13 -16.96 -8.89 -2.98
C LYS A 13 -15.57 -9.27 -3.51
N PHE A 14 -14.57 -8.39 -3.39
CA PHE A 14 -13.23 -8.68 -3.89
C PHE A 14 -12.47 -9.67 -3.01
N ALA A 15 -12.68 -9.66 -1.70
CA ALA A 15 -12.10 -10.64 -0.79
C ALA A 15 -12.51 -12.09 -1.14
N GLN A 16 -13.61 -12.29 -1.86
CA GLN A 16 -14.02 -13.62 -2.37
C GLN A 16 -13.24 -14.07 -3.61
N THR A 17 -12.44 -13.19 -4.24
CA THR A 17 -11.70 -13.50 -5.48
C THR A 17 -10.23 -13.88 -5.24
N THR A 18 -9.72 -13.64 -4.03
CA THR A 18 -8.33 -13.90 -3.64
C THR A 18 -8.20 -13.95 -2.12
N ASP A 19 -7.39 -14.89 -1.62
CA ASP A 19 -7.05 -15.00 -0.19
C ASP A 19 -5.81 -14.16 0.18
N VAL A 20 -5.18 -13.51 -0.80
CA VAL A 20 -3.94 -12.74 -0.61
C VAL A 20 -4.23 -11.24 -0.60
N ALA A 21 -3.76 -10.57 0.45
CA ALA A 21 -3.73 -9.11 0.56
C ALA A 21 -2.29 -8.63 0.76
N ILE A 22 -2.01 -7.42 0.26
CA ILE A 22 -0.72 -6.74 0.45
C ILE A 22 -0.95 -5.52 1.35
N LEU A 23 -0.26 -5.49 2.50
CA LEU A 23 -0.23 -4.34 3.39
C LEU A 23 1.15 -3.68 3.28
N PRO A 24 1.30 -2.56 2.53
CA PRO A 24 2.56 -1.83 2.53
C PRO A 24 2.78 -1.19 3.90
N LEU A 25 3.98 -1.37 4.46
CA LEU A 25 4.39 -0.82 5.74
C LEU A 25 5.77 -0.17 5.59
N GLY A 26 5.98 0.94 6.30
CA GLY A 26 7.27 1.62 6.39
C GLY A 26 7.39 2.38 7.71
N CYS A 27 8.46 3.15 7.85
CA CYS A 27 8.80 3.92 9.04
C CYS A 27 8.68 5.44 8.81
N ILE A 28 8.66 6.19 9.92
CA ILE A 28 8.92 7.62 9.94
C ILE A 28 10.31 7.84 10.54
N GLU A 29 11.32 8.03 9.69
CA GLU A 29 12.72 8.09 10.12
C GLU A 29 13.60 8.96 9.20
N MET A 30 14.71 9.48 9.74
CA MET A 30 15.60 10.40 9.02
C MET A 30 16.41 9.69 7.93
N HIS A 31 16.26 10.17 6.70
CA HIS A 31 16.99 9.71 5.52
C HIS A 31 18.02 10.74 4.99
N GLY A 32 18.50 11.63 5.87
CA GLY A 32 19.35 12.77 5.53
C GLY A 32 18.59 13.97 4.94
N PRO A 33 19.27 15.09 4.63
CA PRO A 33 18.60 16.36 4.27
C PRO A 33 17.95 16.37 2.89
N HIS A 34 18.12 15.30 2.11
CA HIS A 34 17.69 15.22 0.71
C HIS A 34 16.45 14.32 0.52
N LEU A 35 15.99 13.64 1.57
CA LEU A 35 14.86 12.72 1.51
C LEU A 35 13.82 12.99 2.61
N PRO A 36 12.52 12.74 2.33
CA PRO A 36 11.48 12.82 3.35
C PRO A 36 11.64 11.77 4.44
N THR A 37 11.11 12.03 5.63
CA THR A 37 11.11 11.05 6.72
C THR A 37 10.19 9.86 6.48
N GLY A 38 9.23 9.98 5.56
CA GLY A 38 8.33 8.89 5.15
C GLY A 38 8.84 8.05 3.97
N THR A 39 10.13 8.10 3.64
CA THR A 39 10.71 7.45 2.45
C THR A 39 10.32 5.97 2.35
N ASP A 40 10.41 5.22 3.44
CA ASP A 40 10.05 3.80 3.47
C ASP A 40 8.60 3.54 3.09
N GLY A 41 7.66 4.32 3.66
CA GLY A 41 6.23 4.18 3.38
C GLY A 41 5.90 4.52 1.92
N ILE A 42 6.53 5.55 1.37
CA ILE A 42 6.38 5.95 -0.03
C ILE A 42 6.84 4.83 -0.96
N HIS A 43 8.03 4.25 -0.70
CA HIS A 43 8.55 3.15 -1.50
C HIS A 43 7.71 1.87 -1.36
N ALA A 44 7.31 1.50 -0.14
CA ALA A 44 6.47 0.33 0.09
C ALA A 44 5.12 0.45 -0.65
N GLY A 45 4.47 1.62 -0.59
CA GLY A 45 3.22 1.89 -1.32
C GLY A 45 3.40 1.82 -2.84
N ALA A 46 4.49 2.39 -3.37
CA ALA A 46 4.80 2.32 -4.80
C ALA A 46 5.05 0.88 -5.26
N ILE A 47 5.78 0.07 -4.50
CA ILE A 47 6.05 -1.35 -4.84
C ILE A 47 4.74 -2.16 -4.81
N ALA A 48 3.92 -1.98 -3.76
CA ALA A 48 2.66 -2.70 -3.59
C ALA A 48 1.67 -2.43 -4.75
N THR A 49 1.72 -1.25 -5.37
CA THR A 49 0.83 -0.87 -6.46
C THR A 49 1.39 -1.16 -7.85
N ARG A 50 2.72 -1.26 -8.02
CA ARG A 50 3.39 -1.39 -9.33
C ARG A 50 3.16 -2.74 -10.03
N GLN A 51 2.87 -3.81 -9.31
CA GLN A 51 2.69 -5.16 -9.85
C GLN A 51 1.23 -5.61 -9.96
N LEU A 52 0.27 -4.79 -9.52
CA LEU A 52 -1.15 -5.10 -9.60
C LEU A 52 -1.71 -4.68 -10.97
N LYS A 53 -1.37 -5.43 -12.01
CA LYS A 53 -2.07 -5.39 -13.31
C LYS A 53 -3.34 -6.23 -13.25
#